data_AF-A0A8X6PZH8-F1
#
_entry.id   AF-A0A8X6PZH8-F1
#
_cell.length_a   1.000
_cell.length_b   1.000
_cell.length_c   1.000
_cell.angle_alpha   90.00
_cell.angle_beta   90.00
_cell.angle_gamma   90.00
#
_symmetry.space_group_name_H-M   'P 1'
#
loop_
_entity.id
_entity.type
_entity.pdbx_description
1 polymer ?
#
loop_
_entity_poly.entity_id
_entity_poly.type
_entity_poly.pdbx_seq_one_letter_code
_entity_poly.pdbx_strand_id
1 'polypeptide(L)'
;MARNMVKAGFSVDIIYRVTGLSVDKYDNKWVKRQQEGREIKKWRIIRGYTQEDLAKKLGIDRSQIYDYERGNRTILSEMLWEIGRALSVYAEDLMHEPTEKDYYEDKGSKEENEPLTWARESKKIENQEPRDELEILVEFLSKRKQIYKKKIEKAEATKVANNLFILGISIDVIFQITGLSSEEIGSSLFSTSA
;
A
#
# COMPACT_ATOMS: atom_id res chain seq x y z
N MET A 1 9.59 14.85 26.27
CA MET A 1 8.51 15.84 26.12
C MET A 1 8.10 16.01 24.66
N ALA A 2 8.96 16.51 23.76
CA ALA A 2 8.64 16.68 22.32
C ALA A 2 8.06 15.41 21.64
N ARG A 3 8.63 14.22 21.88
CA ARG A 3 8.08 12.94 21.36
C ARG A 3 6.64 12.63 21.78
N ASN A 4 6.25 12.99 23.00
CA ASN A 4 4.88 12.76 23.46
C ASN A 4 3.90 13.74 22.81
N MET A 5 4.39 14.94 22.44
CA MET A 5 3.61 15.94 21.71
C MET A 5 3.43 15.54 20.24
N VAL A 6 4.45 14.94 19.59
CA VAL A 6 4.29 14.34 18.26
C VAL A 6 3.24 13.22 18.29
N LYS A 7 3.34 12.30 19.26
CA LYS A 7 2.34 11.22 19.43
C LYS A 7 0.92 11.71 19.72
N ALA A 8 0.78 12.93 20.22
CA ALA A 8 -0.50 13.58 20.47
C ALA A 8 -1.01 14.41 19.27
N GLY A 9 -0.30 14.39 18.14
CA GLY A 9 -0.72 15.02 16.89
C GLY A 9 -0.39 16.51 16.76
N PHE A 10 0.53 17.05 17.58
CA PHE A 10 0.93 18.46 17.47
C PHE A 10 1.89 18.68 16.28
N SER A 11 1.68 19.78 15.56
CA SER A 11 2.56 20.19 14.45
C SER A 11 4.00 20.43 14.94
N VAL A 12 4.97 20.04 14.11
CA VAL A 12 6.41 20.23 14.35
C VAL A 12 6.75 21.69 14.65
N ASP A 13 6.13 22.65 13.94
CA ASP A 13 6.31 24.09 14.18
C ASP A 13 5.82 24.50 15.60
N ILE A 14 4.69 23.95 16.05
CA ILE A 14 4.16 24.21 17.40
C ILE A 14 5.10 23.62 18.46
N ILE A 15 5.60 22.41 18.25
CA ILE A 15 6.53 21.76 19.19
C ILE A 15 7.84 22.55 19.28
N TYR A 16 8.37 23.00 18.15
CA TYR A 16 9.57 23.81 18.12
C TYR A 16 9.38 25.14 18.86
N ARG A 17 8.29 25.86 18.59
CA ARG A 17 7.98 27.14 19.26
C ARG A 17 7.79 26.99 20.77
N VAL A 18 7.16 25.90 21.21
CA VAL A 18 6.83 25.68 22.64
C VAL A 18 8.03 25.13 23.42
N THR A 19 8.83 24.25 22.80
CA THR A 19 9.87 23.51 23.53
C THR A 19 11.30 23.92 23.16
N GLY A 20 11.50 24.66 22.08
CA GLY A 20 12.83 24.96 21.52
C GLY A 20 13.56 23.75 20.94
N LEU A 21 12.89 22.59 20.88
CA LEU A 21 13.47 21.34 20.38
C LEU A 21 13.06 21.14 18.92
N SER A 22 14.05 21.06 18.01
CA SER A 22 13.81 20.61 16.63
C SER A 22 13.44 19.13 16.62
N VAL A 23 12.36 18.81 15.91
CA VAL A 23 11.84 17.44 15.75
C VAL A 23 12.44 16.75 14.52
N ASP A 24 13.11 17.50 13.63
CA ASP A 24 13.64 17.06 12.33
C ASP A 24 14.58 15.85 12.43
N LYS A 25 15.26 15.69 13.58
CA LYS A 25 16.19 14.57 13.83
C LYS A 25 15.50 13.30 14.36
N TYR A 26 14.24 13.41 14.81
CA TYR A 26 13.51 12.32 15.46
C TYR A 26 12.31 11.82 14.66
N ASP A 27 11.75 12.63 13.76
CA ASP A 27 10.50 12.31 13.06
C ASP A 27 10.70 11.30 11.91
N ASN A 28 11.61 11.57 10.98
CA ASN A 28 11.72 10.76 9.76
C ASN A 28 12.11 9.30 10.07
N LYS A 29 13.01 9.07 11.04
CA LYS A 29 13.52 7.72 11.34
C LYS A 29 12.51 6.85 12.08
N TRP A 30 11.63 7.42 12.89
CA TRP A 30 10.59 6.62 13.55
C TRP A 30 9.45 6.30 12.58
N VAL A 31 8.98 7.30 11.83
CA VAL A 31 7.94 7.11 10.80
C VAL A 31 8.40 6.11 9.74
N LYS A 32 9.64 6.25 9.26
CA LYS A 32 10.26 5.28 8.33
C LYS A 32 10.27 3.86 8.87
N ARG A 33 10.71 3.65 10.11
CA ARG A 33 10.71 2.31 10.74
C ARG A 33 9.32 1.71 10.87
N GLN A 34 8.32 2.54 11.20
CA GLN A 34 6.94 2.09 11.25
C GLN A 34 6.44 1.66 9.87
N GLN A 35 6.79 2.38 8.82
CA GLN A 35 6.41 2.03 7.45
C GLN A 35 7.09 0.76 6.96
N GLU A 36 8.41 0.64 7.15
CA GLU A 36 9.16 -0.58 6.84
C GLU A 36 8.54 -1.78 7.56
N GLY A 37 8.23 -1.64 8.86
CA GLY A 37 7.55 -2.66 9.64
C GLY A 37 6.17 -3.04 9.10
N ARG A 38 5.36 -2.04 8.69
CA ARG A 38 4.04 -2.27 8.07
C ARG A 38 4.14 -3.02 6.74
N GLU A 39 5.07 -2.66 5.88
CA GLU A 39 5.26 -3.35 4.60
C GLU A 39 5.75 -4.79 4.80
N ILE A 40 6.66 -5.03 5.74
CA ILE A 40 7.08 -6.39 6.11
C ILE A 40 5.89 -7.23 6.57
N LYS A 41 5.09 -6.71 7.50
CA LYS A 41 3.88 -7.39 8.00
C LYS A 41 2.92 -7.71 6.86
N LYS A 42 2.64 -6.73 6.02
CA LYS A 42 1.74 -6.87 4.86
C LYS A 42 2.22 -7.95 3.90
N TRP A 43 3.48 -7.93 3.49
CA TRP A 43 4.03 -8.94 2.59
C TRP A 43 4.09 -10.32 3.23
N ARG A 44 4.44 -10.42 4.52
CA ARG A 44 4.38 -11.67 5.28
C ARG A 44 3.00 -12.32 5.18
N ILE A 45 1.94 -11.54 5.41
CA ILE A 45 0.54 -12.00 5.38
C ILE A 45 0.12 -12.40 3.96
N ILE A 46 0.48 -11.60 2.96
CA ILE A 46 0.20 -11.92 1.55
C ILE A 46 0.87 -13.25 1.14
N ARG A 47 2.02 -13.60 1.74
CA ARG A 47 2.70 -14.89 1.52
C ARG A 47 2.19 -16.03 2.40
N GLY A 48 1.22 -15.77 3.28
CA GLY A 48 0.62 -16.78 4.16
C GLY A 48 1.56 -17.26 5.27
N TYR A 49 2.51 -16.42 5.70
CA TYR A 49 3.43 -16.76 6.78
C TYR A 49 2.95 -16.18 8.11
N THR A 50 3.07 -16.95 9.20
CA THR A 50 3.00 -16.40 10.57
C THR A 50 4.29 -15.66 10.92
N GLN A 51 4.30 -14.87 12.00
CA GLN A 51 5.56 -14.28 12.52
C GLN A 51 6.60 -15.36 12.83
N GLU A 52 6.16 -16.52 13.31
CA GLU A 52 7.00 -17.68 13.61
C GLU A 52 7.62 -18.28 12.34
N ASP A 53 6.85 -18.38 11.25
CA ASP A 53 7.34 -18.93 9.98
C ASP A 53 8.42 -18.03 9.35
N LEU A 54 8.19 -16.71 9.39
CA LEU A 54 9.17 -15.74 8.89
C LEU A 54 10.45 -15.76 9.75
N ALA A 55 10.31 -15.84 11.07
CA ALA A 55 11.43 -15.94 11.99
C ALA A 55 12.28 -17.19 11.72
N LYS A 56 11.64 -18.36 11.55
CA LYS A 56 12.31 -19.62 11.19
C LYS A 56 13.06 -19.54 9.86
N LYS A 57 12.46 -18.91 8.83
CA LYS A 57 13.12 -18.70 7.53
C LYS A 57 14.38 -17.84 7.63
N LEU A 58 14.40 -16.88 8.55
CA LEU A 58 15.50 -15.96 8.76
C LEU A 58 16.51 -16.45 9.82
N GLY A 59 16.19 -17.52 10.56
CA GLY A 59 17.03 -18.02 11.64
C GLY A 59 17.11 -17.07 12.84
N ILE A 60 16.05 -16.29 13.09
CA ILE A 60 15.97 -15.32 14.20
C ILE A 60 14.80 -15.64 15.13
N ASP A 61 14.72 -14.95 16.27
CA ASP A 61 13.61 -15.13 17.20
C ASP A 61 12.32 -14.43 16.74
N ARG A 62 11.15 -15.04 16.99
CA ARG A 62 9.82 -14.48 16.67
C ARG A 62 9.62 -13.07 17.24
N SER A 63 10.14 -12.80 18.43
CA SER A 63 10.08 -11.47 19.05
C SER A 63 10.77 -10.40 18.22
N GLN A 64 11.81 -10.76 17.46
CA GLN A 64 12.47 -9.82 16.55
C GLN A 64 11.56 -9.43 15.40
N ILE A 65 10.85 -10.39 14.80
CA ILE A 65 9.84 -10.10 13.76
C ILE A 65 8.75 -9.21 14.33
N TYR A 66 8.24 -9.53 15.51
CA TYR A 66 7.24 -8.71 16.19
C TYR A 66 7.72 -7.26 16.39
N ASP A 67 8.97 -7.06 16.80
CA ASP A 67 9.54 -5.72 16.99
C ASP A 67 9.82 -4.98 15.68
N TYR A 68 10.21 -5.70 14.63
CA TYR A 68 10.38 -5.13 13.28
C TYR A 68 9.05 -4.65 12.72
N GLU A 69 8.01 -5.49 12.77
CA GLU A 69 6.67 -5.16 12.24
C GLU A 69 6.01 -3.97 12.94
N ARG A 70 6.40 -3.70 14.20
CA ARG A 70 5.93 -2.54 14.97
C ARG A 70 6.87 -1.33 14.91
N GLY A 71 7.94 -1.37 14.12
CA GLY A 71 8.95 -0.32 14.06
C GLY A 71 9.66 -0.04 15.40
N ASN A 72 9.55 -0.96 16.36
CA ASN A 72 10.17 -0.83 17.68
C ASN A 72 11.69 -1.02 17.60
N ARG A 73 12.15 -1.82 16.64
CA ARG A 73 13.56 -2.09 16.39
C ARG A 73 13.99 -1.55 15.02
N THR A 74 15.19 -0.98 14.96
CA THR A 74 15.78 -0.58 13.68
C THR A 74 16.17 -1.83 12.89
N ILE A 75 15.78 -1.86 11.62
CA ILE A 75 16.17 -2.91 10.67
C ILE A 75 17.44 -2.44 9.97
N LEU A 76 18.47 -3.28 9.99
CA LEU A 76 19.69 -3.01 9.22
C LEU A 76 19.44 -3.34 7.75
N SER A 77 20.13 -2.66 6.85
CA SER A 77 19.99 -2.88 5.41
C SER A 77 20.16 -4.35 5.04
N GLU A 78 21.17 -5.04 5.58
CA GLU A 78 21.39 -6.46 5.30
C GLU A 78 20.19 -7.33 5.71
N MET A 79 19.61 -7.07 6.88
CA MET A 79 18.42 -7.77 7.35
C MET A 79 17.19 -7.46 6.48
N LEU A 80 17.04 -6.23 6.01
CA LEU A 80 15.95 -5.87 5.11
C LEU A 80 16.05 -6.62 3.77
N TRP A 81 17.26 -6.80 3.24
CA TRP A 81 17.53 -7.64 2.08
C TRP A 81 17.18 -9.11 2.33
N GLU A 82 17.54 -9.66 3.49
CA GLU A 82 17.18 -11.02 3.88
C GLU A 82 15.67 -11.21 3.98
N ILE A 83 14.97 -10.26 4.60
CA ILE A 83 13.50 -10.25 4.68
C ILE A 83 12.88 -10.18 3.30
N GLY A 84 13.38 -9.30 2.41
CA GLY A 84 12.93 -9.22 1.02
C GLY A 84 13.07 -10.55 0.28
N ARG A 85 14.24 -11.21 0.40
CA ARG A 85 14.45 -12.55 -0.17
C ARG A 85 13.50 -13.60 0.43
N ALA A 86 13.33 -13.64 1.74
CA ALA A 86 12.45 -14.60 2.41
C ALA A 86 10.97 -14.42 2.01
N LEU A 87 10.58 -13.17 1.78
CA LEU A 87 9.26 -12.77 1.31
C LEU A 87 9.17 -12.70 -0.22
N SER A 88 10.22 -13.06 -0.96
CA SER A 88 10.35 -12.96 -2.43
C SER A 88 9.83 -11.64 -3.02
N VAL A 89 10.22 -10.52 -2.42
CA VAL A 89 9.99 -9.15 -2.89
C VAL A 89 11.32 -8.41 -2.95
N TYR A 90 11.36 -7.32 -3.70
CA TYR A 90 12.55 -6.48 -3.72
C TYR A 90 12.68 -5.74 -2.38
N ALA A 91 13.91 -5.48 -1.92
CA ALA A 91 14.11 -4.76 -0.67
C ALA A 91 13.50 -3.37 -0.74
N GLU A 92 13.53 -2.78 -1.93
CA GLU A 92 12.89 -1.52 -2.30
C GLU A 92 11.37 -1.53 -2.07
N ASP A 93 10.70 -2.68 -2.25
CA ASP A 93 9.26 -2.82 -1.97
C ASP A 93 8.95 -2.82 -0.46
N LEU A 94 9.96 -3.03 0.39
CA LEU A 94 9.88 -2.93 1.85
C LEU A 94 10.33 -1.55 2.36
N MET A 95 10.97 -0.77 1.50
CA MET A 95 11.40 0.59 1.81
C MET A 95 10.30 1.57 1.44
N HIS A 96 10.00 2.48 2.36
CA HIS A 96 9.09 3.58 2.09
C HIS A 96 9.79 4.88 2.47
N GLU A 97 9.85 5.83 1.55
CA GLU A 97 10.21 7.20 1.89
C GLU A 97 8.98 7.89 2.47
N PRO A 98 9.03 8.40 3.72
CA PRO A 98 7.89 9.08 4.30
C PRO A 98 7.45 10.25 3.42
N THR A 99 6.21 10.21 2.96
CA THR A 99 5.55 11.32 2.26
C THR A 99 4.88 12.25 3.27
N GLU A 100 4.52 13.49 2.89
CA GLU A 100 3.80 14.41 3.79
C GLU A 100 2.52 13.79 4.37
N LYS A 101 1.83 12.92 3.61
CA LYS A 101 0.63 12.18 4.05
C LYS A 101 0.90 11.18 5.17
N ASP A 102 2.15 10.74 5.35
CA ASP A 102 2.52 9.76 6.35
C ASP A 102 2.74 10.36 7.75
N TYR A 103 2.98 11.67 7.84
CA TYR A 103 3.15 12.39 9.11
C TYR A 103 1.81 12.77 9.76
N TYR A 104 0.77 12.89 8.96
CA TYR A 104 -0.59 13.16 9.39
C TYR A 104 -1.41 11.92 9.08
N GLU A 105 -1.49 10.96 10.02
CA GLU A 105 -2.33 9.76 9.87
C GLU A 105 -3.69 10.15 9.27
N ASP A 106 -3.87 9.83 7.98
CA ASP A 106 -5.15 9.99 7.32
C ASP A 106 -6.09 8.95 7.91
N LYS A 107 -6.86 9.36 8.93
CA LYS A 107 -8.03 8.62 9.41
C LYS A 107 -9.22 8.72 8.46
N GLY A 108 -9.02 8.99 7.17
CA GLY A 108 -10.08 9.48 6.30
C GLY A 108 -9.88 9.29 4.81
N SER A 109 -9.77 8.04 4.38
CA SER A 109 -10.37 7.65 3.09
C SER A 109 -10.96 6.25 3.19
N LYS A 110 -12.03 6.13 3.97
CA LYS A 110 -13.06 5.12 3.73
C LYS A 110 -13.76 5.49 2.42
N GLU A 111 -13.07 5.33 1.30
CA GLU A 111 -13.72 5.33 0.00
C GLU A 111 -14.62 4.10 -0.06
N GLU A 112 -15.88 4.39 0.25
CA GLU A 112 -17.10 3.72 -0.17
C GLU A 112 -16.85 2.55 -1.12
N ASN A 113 -16.90 1.33 -0.56
CA ASN A 113 -17.42 0.08 -1.13
C ASN A 113 -16.87 -1.15 -0.40
N GLU A 114 -16.68 -1.04 0.91
CA GLU A 114 -16.43 -2.19 1.77
C GLU A 114 -17.77 -2.59 2.41
N PRO A 115 -18.23 -3.84 2.26
CA PRO A 115 -19.48 -4.26 2.85
C PRO A 115 -19.45 -3.97 4.35
N LEU A 116 -20.32 -3.09 4.86
CA LEU A 116 -20.43 -2.77 6.29
C LEU A 116 -20.57 -4.01 7.20
N THR A 117 -20.84 -5.18 6.61
CA THR A 117 -20.81 -6.51 7.20
C THR A 117 -19.41 -7.01 7.61
N TRP A 118 -18.36 -6.87 6.79
CA TRP A 118 -17.03 -7.43 7.11
C TRP A 118 -16.41 -6.72 8.33
N ALA A 119 -16.53 -5.39 8.40
CA ALA A 119 -16.01 -4.58 9.51
C ALA A 119 -16.70 -4.89 10.85
N ARG A 120 -17.89 -5.50 10.80
CA ARG A 120 -18.62 -5.98 11.99
C ARG A 120 -18.17 -7.38 12.40
N GLU A 121 -17.87 -8.25 11.43
CA GLU A 121 -17.42 -9.61 11.70
C GLU A 121 -15.96 -9.66 12.16
N SER A 122 -15.07 -8.85 11.57
CA SER A 122 -13.67 -8.75 12.00
C SER A 122 -13.53 -8.27 13.45
N LYS A 123 -14.41 -7.39 13.91
CA LYS A 123 -14.47 -6.92 15.31
C LYS A 123 -14.80 -8.02 16.31
N LYS A 124 -15.38 -9.14 15.88
CA LYS A 124 -15.68 -10.29 16.76
C LYS A 124 -14.45 -11.15 17.04
N ILE A 125 -13.37 -10.99 16.29
CA ILE A 125 -12.12 -11.72 16.51
C ILE A 125 -11.39 -11.07 17.67
N GLU A 126 -11.35 -11.70 18.84
CA GLU A 126 -10.72 -11.14 20.04
C GLU A 126 -9.20 -10.97 19.87
N ASN A 127 -8.54 -11.93 19.21
CA ASN A 127 -7.10 -11.91 18.98
C ASN A 127 -6.71 -10.86 17.94
N GLN A 128 -5.78 -9.97 18.31
CA GLN A 128 -5.34 -8.86 17.45
C GLN A 128 -4.62 -9.35 16.19
N GLU A 129 -3.77 -10.37 16.27
CA GLU A 129 -2.99 -10.84 15.13
C GLU A 129 -3.87 -11.37 13.98
N PRO A 130 -4.76 -12.37 14.18
CA PRO A 130 -5.66 -12.82 13.10
C PRO A 130 -6.59 -11.73 12.57
N ARG A 131 -6.97 -10.76 13.42
CA ARG A 131 -7.78 -9.61 13.02
C ARG A 131 -7.02 -8.72 12.04
N ASP A 132 -5.78 -8.34 12.39
CA ASP A 132 -4.92 -7.51 11.54
C ASP A 132 -4.58 -8.22 10.22
N GLU A 133 -4.37 -9.55 10.26
CA GLU A 133 -4.11 -10.36 9.06
C GLU A 133 -5.30 -10.33 8.10
N LEU A 134 -6.52 -10.50 8.63
CA LEU A 134 -7.73 -10.44 7.83
C LEU A 134 -7.94 -9.05 7.22
N GLU A 135 -7.72 -7.98 7.99
CA GLU A 135 -7.85 -6.59 7.51
C GLU A 135 -6.89 -6.32 6.34
N ILE A 136 -5.62 -6.72 6.46
CA ILE A 136 -4.61 -6.58 5.41
C ILE A 136 -5.00 -7.35 4.13
N LEU A 137 -5.51 -8.57 4.26
CA LEU A 137 -5.94 -9.36 3.11
C LEU A 137 -7.16 -8.75 2.41
N VAL A 138 -8.13 -8.25 3.18
CA VAL A 138 -9.32 -7.58 2.62
C VAL A 138 -8.91 -6.32 1.85
N GLU A 139 -8.02 -5.49 2.42
CA GLU A 139 -7.53 -4.29 1.74
C GLU A 139 -6.80 -4.64 0.43
N PHE A 140 -5.90 -5.64 0.49
CA PHE A 140 -5.14 -6.10 -0.67
C PHE A 140 -6.04 -6.62 -1.80
N LEU A 141 -6.99 -7.49 -1.47
CA LEU A 141 -7.92 -8.07 -2.45
C LEU A 141 -8.86 -7.02 -3.03
N SER A 142 -9.30 -6.06 -2.22
CA SER A 142 -10.16 -4.95 -2.66
C SER A 142 -9.44 -4.06 -3.68
N LYS A 143 -8.18 -3.69 -3.41
CA LYS A 143 -7.35 -2.93 -4.36
C LYS A 143 -7.16 -3.69 -5.67
N ARG A 144 -6.83 -4.98 -5.62
CA ARG A 144 -6.69 -5.80 -6.84
C ARG A 144 -7.99 -5.91 -7.62
N LYS A 145 -9.12 -6.11 -6.95
CA LYS A 145 -10.45 -6.13 -7.59
C LYS A 145 -10.70 -4.85 -8.39
N GLN A 146 -10.40 -3.69 -7.81
CA GLN A 146 -10.55 -2.40 -8.50
C GLN A 146 -9.60 -2.29 -9.71
N ILE A 147 -8.34 -2.73 -9.58
CA ILE A 147 -7.38 -2.75 -10.68
C ILE A 147 -7.89 -3.63 -11.84
N TYR A 148 -8.35 -4.85 -11.54
CA TYR A 148 -8.87 -5.74 -12.57
C TYR A 148 -10.13 -5.21 -13.23
N LYS A 149 -11.05 -4.61 -12.45
CA LYS A 149 -12.23 -3.92 -12.98
C LYS A 149 -11.82 -2.85 -14.01
N LYS A 150 -10.89 -1.96 -13.66
CA LYS A 150 -10.37 -0.93 -14.58
C LYS A 150 -9.70 -1.53 -15.82
N LYS A 151 -8.96 -2.63 -15.68
CA LYS A 151 -8.33 -3.32 -16.83
C LYS A 151 -9.36 -3.93 -17.79
N ILE A 152 -10.42 -4.52 -17.25
CA ILE A 152 -11.51 -5.09 -18.05
C ILE A 152 -12.25 -3.98 -18.79
N GLU A 153 -12.65 -2.92 -18.07
CA GLU A 153 -13.32 -1.75 -18.65
C GLU A 153 -12.47 -1.13 -19.77
N LYS A 154 -11.16 -0.98 -19.54
CA LYS A 154 -10.23 -0.48 -20.58
C LYS A 154 -10.19 -1.39 -21.80
N ALA A 155 -10.10 -2.71 -21.61
CA ALA A 155 -10.07 -3.66 -22.72
C ALA A 155 -11.37 -3.66 -23.54
N GLU A 156 -12.52 -3.52 -22.88
CA GLU A 156 -13.82 -3.38 -23.53
C GLU A 156 -13.92 -2.06 -24.31
N ALA A 157 -13.51 -0.95 -23.69
CA ALA A 157 -13.44 0.35 -24.33
C ALA A 157 -12.57 0.32 -25.59
N THR A 158 -11.42 -0.36 -25.56
CA THR A 158 -10.54 -0.51 -26.73
C THR A 158 -11.22 -1.31 -27.85
N LYS A 159 -11.93 -2.39 -27.54
CA LYS A 159 -12.69 -3.16 -28.53
C LYS A 159 -13.78 -2.31 -29.18
N VAL A 160 -14.54 -1.56 -28.39
CA VAL A 160 -15.59 -0.65 -28.88
C VAL A 160 -14.98 0.44 -29.77
N ALA A 161 -13.89 1.07 -29.33
CA ALA A 161 -13.18 2.10 -30.09
C ALA A 161 -12.74 1.59 -31.47
N ASN A 162 -12.12 0.40 -31.53
CA ASN A 162 -11.67 -0.18 -32.78
C ASN A 162 -12.82 -0.49 -33.75
N ASN A 163 -13.93 -1.04 -33.24
CA ASN A 163 -15.10 -1.29 -34.06
C ASN A 163 -15.71 0.00 -34.63
N LEU A 164 -15.82 1.05 -33.80
CA LEU A 164 -16.34 2.35 -34.24
C LEU A 164 -15.40 3.02 -35.25
N PHE A 165 -14.09 2.89 -35.07
CA PHE A 165 -13.09 3.42 -35.99
C PHE A 165 -13.16 2.74 -37.36
N ILE A 166 -13.28 1.40 -37.41
CA ILE A 166 -13.46 0.64 -38.65
C ILE A 166 -14.73 1.08 -39.40
N LEU A 167 -15.77 1.46 -38.67
CA LEU A 167 -17.02 2.01 -39.23
C LEU A 167 -16.90 3.47 -39.70
N GLY A 168 -15.72 4.10 -39.58
CA GLY A 168 -15.46 5.46 -40.02
C GLY A 168 -15.94 6.56 -39.08
N ILE A 169 -16.24 6.22 -37.82
CA ILE A 169 -16.62 7.21 -36.80
C ILE A 169 -15.40 8.06 -36.42
N SER A 170 -15.59 9.38 -36.30
CA SER A 170 -14.51 10.31 -35.92
C SER A 170 -13.92 9.96 -34.55
N ILE A 171 -12.60 10.14 -34.41
CA ILE A 171 -11.85 9.93 -33.17
C ILE A 171 -12.43 10.75 -32.02
N ASP A 172 -12.90 11.98 -32.28
CA ASP A 172 -13.51 12.82 -31.23
C ASP A 172 -14.77 12.17 -30.64
N VAL A 173 -15.61 11.55 -31.49
CA VAL A 173 -16.83 10.86 -31.06
C VAL A 173 -16.47 9.58 -30.31
N ILE A 174 -15.45 8.85 -30.77
CA ILE A 174 -14.95 7.66 -30.09
C ILE A 174 -14.40 8.00 -28.70
N PHE A 175 -13.66 9.10 -28.58
CA PHE A 175 -13.14 9.60 -27.30
C PHE A 175 -14.30 9.92 -26.34
N GLN A 176 -15.36 10.58 -26.79
CA GLN A 176 -16.53 10.87 -25.94
C GLN A 176 -17.24 9.59 -25.43
N ILE A 177 -17.27 8.52 -26.22
CA ILE A 177 -17.95 7.26 -25.86
C ILE A 177 -17.07 6.40 -24.94
N THR A 178 -15.78 6.31 -25.24
CA THR A 178 -14.88 5.32 -24.63
C THR A 178 -13.91 5.92 -23.61
N GLY A 179 -13.73 7.24 -23.63
CA GLY A 179 -12.72 7.95 -22.84
C GLY A 179 -11.27 7.72 -23.30
N LEU A 180 -11.05 6.99 -24.41
CA LEU A 180 -9.71 6.62 -24.89
C LEU A 180 -9.14 7.68 -25.82
N SER A 181 -7.92 8.14 -25.52
CA SER A 181 -7.24 9.16 -26.31
C SER A 181 -6.89 8.68 -27.73
N SER A 182 -6.59 9.62 -28.62
CA SER A 182 -6.14 9.32 -29.98
C SER A 182 -4.86 8.47 -30.02
N GLU A 183 -3.95 8.65 -29.06
CA GLU A 183 -2.73 7.83 -28.90
C GLU A 183 -3.06 6.39 -28.48
N GLU A 184 -4.01 6.22 -27.56
CA GLU A 184 -4.42 4.91 -27.08
C GLU A 184 -5.13 4.10 -28.18
N ILE A 185 -5.99 4.76 -28.97
CA ILE A 185 -6.65 4.18 -30.14
C ILE A 185 -5.60 3.80 -31.19
N GLY A 186 -4.70 4.73 -31.52
CA GLY A 186 -3.63 4.54 -32.50
C GLY A 186 -2.69 3.37 -32.17
N SER A 187 -2.25 3.24 -30.91
CA SER A 187 -1.36 2.15 -30.48
C SER A 187 -2.01 0.75 -30.60
N SER A 188 -3.34 0.66 -30.44
CA SER A 188 -4.08 -0.60 -30.52
C SER A 188 -4.27 -1.12 -31.95
N LEU A 189 -4.20 -0.24 -32.95
CA LEU A 189 -4.30 -0.60 -34.37
C LEU A 189 -3.02 -1.28 -34.88
N PHE A 190 -1.86 -0.96 -34.30
CA PHE A 190 -0.57 -1.55 -34.70
C PHE A 190 -0.25 -2.88 -34.01
N SER A 191 -0.93 -3.22 -32.92
CA SER A 191 -0.73 -4.51 -32.22
C SER A 191 -1.59 -5.66 -32.76
N THR A 192 -2.59 -5.37 -33.61
CA THR A 192 -3.49 -6.38 -34.21
C THR A 192 -3.06 -6.78 -35.64
N SER A 193 -1.92 -6.27 -36.12
CA SER A 193 -1.39 -6.46 -37.48
C SER A 193 -0.23 -7.47 -37.57
N ALA A 194 -0.04 -8.33 -36.56
CA ALA A 194 1.00 -9.35 -36.50
C ALA A 194 0.42 -10.74 -36.29
#